data_AF-A0A0F9FFV0-F1
#
_entry.id   AF-A0A0F9FFV0-F1
#
_cell.length_a   1.000
_cell.length_b   1.000
_cell.length_c   1.000
_cell.angle_alpha   90.00
_cell.angle_beta   90.00
_cell.angle_gamma   90.00
#
_symmetry.space_group_name_H-M   'P 1'
#
loop_
_entity.id
_entity.type
_entity.pdbx_description
1 polymer ?
#
loop_
_entity_poly.entity_id
_entity_poly.type
_entity_poly.pdbx_seq_one_letter_code
_entity_poly.pdbx_strand_id
1 'polypeptide(L)'
;MNYEEMRAMEQTHVCAQCGGRLSTKWDPGKSFYRLGCGRDPNHQGFSRIPSAEEELQRGLAPASNMSKEDHRVFEGQFEQRIGPSLLPKADLETGQALEQGQLQGLIAWAEVVSLRPYLGHVAIMRGKPYVTIDGYYYLARRRGRSLSIGVRPAT
;
A
#
# COMPACT_ATOMS: atom_id res chain seq x y z
N MET A 1 13.07 -3.01 23.47
CA MET A 1 13.19 -3.82 22.24
C MET A 1 14.28 -4.84 22.49
N ASN A 2 13.94 -6.12 22.42
CA ASN A 2 14.88 -7.21 22.62
C ASN A 2 15.66 -7.51 21.32
N TYR A 3 16.67 -8.39 21.41
CA TYR A 3 17.52 -8.71 20.27
C TYR A 3 16.78 -9.37 19.10
N GLU A 4 15.81 -10.23 19.39
CA GLU A 4 15.03 -10.93 18.36
C GLU A 4 14.11 -9.96 17.60
N GLU A 5 13.46 -9.03 18.31
CA GLU A 5 12.66 -7.95 17.74
C GLU A 5 13.51 -7.07 16.82
N MET A 6 14.73 -6.72 17.23
CA MET A 6 15.66 -5.94 16.38
C MET A 6 16.02 -6.68 15.09
N ARG A 7 16.28 -8.00 15.16
CA ARG A 7 16.57 -8.83 13.99
C ARG A 7 15.37 -9.01 13.07
N ALA A 8 14.16 -9.10 13.62
CA ALA A 8 12.94 -9.11 12.82
C ALA A 8 12.70 -7.77 12.11
N MET A 9 13.03 -6.66 12.77
CA MET A 9 12.94 -5.32 12.18
C MET A 9 13.94 -5.09 11.04
N GLU A 10 15.13 -5.70 11.08
CA GLU A 10 16.09 -5.64 9.95
C GLU A 10 15.53 -6.16 8.63
N GLN A 11 14.61 -7.13 8.69
CA GLN A 11 13.99 -7.74 7.52
C GLN A 11 12.79 -6.97 7.00
N THR A 12 12.12 -6.23 7.89
CA THR A 12 10.83 -5.58 7.63
C THR A 12 10.91 -4.06 7.56
N HIS A 13 12.06 -3.46 7.91
CA HIS A 13 12.24 -2.01 7.96
C HIS A 13 13.55 -1.56 7.29
N VAL A 14 13.53 -0.33 6.78
CA VAL A 14 14.69 0.40 6.25
C VAL A 14 14.90 1.70 7.01
N CYS A 15 16.07 2.30 6.81
CA CYS A 15 16.36 3.64 7.32
C CYS A 15 15.42 4.67 6.68
N ALA A 16 14.74 5.45 7.50
CA ALA A 16 13.80 6.48 7.04
C ALA A 16 14.48 7.62 6.24
N GLN A 17 15.78 7.84 6.48
CA GLN A 17 16.52 8.96 5.88
C GLN A 17 17.20 8.59 4.55
N CYS A 18 17.75 7.38 4.42
CA CYS A 18 18.51 7.00 3.22
C CYS A 18 18.02 5.72 2.51
N GLY A 19 16.95 5.10 3.02
CA GLY A 19 16.42 3.84 2.48
C GLY A 19 17.37 2.63 2.63
N GLY A 20 18.50 2.79 3.31
CA GLY A 20 19.46 1.71 3.54
C GLY A 20 18.92 0.66 4.51
N ARG A 21 19.42 -0.58 4.39
CA ARG A 21 19.08 -1.67 5.34
C ARG A 21 19.45 -1.29 6.77
N LEU A 22 18.63 -1.73 7.71
CA LEU A 22 18.95 -1.63 9.13
C LEU A 22 19.91 -2.75 9.54
N SER A 23 20.64 -2.50 10.62
CA SER A 23 21.56 -3.47 11.23
C SER A 23 21.57 -3.30 12.74
N THR A 24 21.53 -4.40 13.44
CA THR A 24 21.69 -4.52 14.88
C THR A 24 23.18 -4.56 15.18
N LYS A 25 23.67 -3.59 15.94
CA LYS A 25 25.08 -3.47 16.32
C LYS A 25 25.19 -3.36 17.84
N TRP A 26 26.24 -3.96 18.41
CA TRP A 26 26.58 -3.76 19.82
C TRP A 26 27.06 -2.31 20.03
N ASP A 27 26.49 -1.61 21.01
CA ASP A 27 26.95 -0.28 21.40
C ASP A 27 27.82 -0.39 22.67
N PRO A 28 29.16 -0.29 22.54
CA PRO A 28 30.06 -0.43 23.69
C PRO A 28 29.91 0.70 24.70
N GLY A 29 29.39 1.87 24.30
CA GLY A 29 29.17 3.00 25.19
C GLY A 29 27.93 2.85 26.08
N LYS A 30 27.02 1.95 25.72
CA LYS A 30 25.76 1.72 26.46
C LYS A 30 25.55 0.27 26.90
N SER A 31 26.47 -0.64 26.55
CA SER A 31 26.44 -2.06 26.91
C SER A 31 25.14 -2.78 26.50
N PHE A 32 24.58 -2.43 25.33
CA PHE A 32 23.42 -3.11 24.76
C PHE A 32 23.44 -3.12 23.22
N TYR A 33 22.66 -4.00 22.61
CA TYR A 33 22.43 -4.02 21.17
C TYR A 33 21.46 -2.92 20.74
N ARG A 34 21.82 -2.17 19.70
CA ARG A 34 20.96 -1.15 19.10
C ARG A 34 20.67 -1.47 17.64
N LEU A 35 19.43 -1.25 17.22
CA LEU A 35 19.05 -1.21 15.82
C LEU A 35 19.36 0.18 15.26
N GLY A 36 20.03 0.24 14.11
CA GLY A 36 20.38 1.50 13.45
C GLY A 36 20.55 1.33 11.96
N CYS A 37 20.78 2.42 11.23
CA CYS A 37 21.09 2.33 9.81
C CYS A 37 22.43 1.61 9.59
N GLY A 38 22.46 0.70 8.62
CA GLY A 38 23.68 -0.01 8.24
C GLY A 38 24.73 0.88 7.56
N ARG A 39 24.30 1.98 6.92
CA ARG A 39 25.15 2.91 6.15
C ARG A 39 25.73 4.03 7.00
N ASP A 40 24.90 4.71 7.80
CA ASP A 40 25.32 5.86 8.61
C ASP A 40 24.81 5.71 10.06
N PRO A 41 25.70 5.67 11.07
CA PRO A 41 25.29 5.54 12.46
C PRO A 41 24.52 6.74 13.02
N ASN A 42 24.57 7.90 12.36
CA ASN A 42 23.86 9.12 12.78
C ASN A 42 22.42 9.17 12.25
N HIS A 43 22.07 8.33 11.28
CA HIS A 43 20.71 8.30 10.78
C HIS A 43 19.73 7.81 11.84
N GLN A 44 18.66 8.57 11.99
CA GLN A 44 17.60 8.27 12.96
C GLN A 44 16.30 7.94 12.23
N GLY A 45 15.50 7.10 12.87
CA GLY A 45 14.19 6.70 12.36
C GLY A 45 14.23 5.50 11.42
N PHE A 46 13.17 4.70 11.51
CA PHE A 46 12.95 3.49 10.73
C PHE A 46 11.63 3.62 9.99
N SER A 47 11.54 3.07 8.79
CA SER A 47 10.31 2.98 8.02
C SER A 47 10.07 1.53 7.61
N ARG A 48 8.84 1.06 7.79
CA ARG A 48 8.43 -0.28 7.36
C ARG A 48 8.57 -0.39 5.84
N ILE A 49 9.13 -1.51 5.37
CA ILE A 49 9.09 -1.93 3.98
C ILE A 49 7.65 -2.39 3.71
N PRO A 50 6.89 -1.68 2.86
CA PRO A 50 5.55 -2.13 2.49
C PRO A 50 5.63 -3.48 1.77
N SER A 51 4.61 -4.33 1.95
CA SER A 51 4.54 -5.60 1.19
C SER A 51 4.33 -5.31 -0.31
N ALA A 52 4.68 -6.25 -1.19
CA ALA A 52 4.43 -6.08 -2.62
C ALA A 52 2.95 -5.79 -2.95
N GLU A 53 2.03 -6.32 -2.13
CA GLU A 53 0.59 -6.02 -2.20
C GLU A 53 0.26 -4.59 -1.74
N GLU A 54 0.82 -4.12 -0.62
CA GLU A 54 0.65 -2.74 -0.16
C GLU A 54 1.29 -1.75 -1.14
N GLU A 55 2.41 -2.13 -1.77
CA GLU A 55 3.07 -1.36 -2.82
C GLU A 55 2.15 -1.27 -4.04
N LEU A 56 1.59 -2.38 -4.49
CA LEU A 56 0.67 -2.42 -5.61
C LEU A 56 -0.62 -1.62 -5.35
N GLN A 57 -1.22 -1.75 -4.16
CA GLN A 57 -2.35 -0.92 -3.70
C GLN A 57 -2.00 0.57 -3.72
N ARG A 58 -0.77 0.92 -3.34
CA ARG A 58 -0.26 2.30 -3.38
C ARG A 58 0.18 2.77 -4.77
N GLY A 59 0.02 1.95 -5.80
CA GLY A 59 0.48 2.22 -7.16
C GLY A 59 2.01 2.32 -7.28
N LEU A 60 2.74 1.67 -6.38
CA LEU A 60 4.20 1.56 -6.38
C LEU A 60 4.63 0.30 -7.11
N ALA A 61 5.74 0.41 -7.86
CA ALA A 61 6.51 -0.77 -8.20
C ALA A 61 7.12 -1.35 -6.92
N PRO A 62 7.12 -2.68 -6.75
CA PRO A 62 7.63 -3.30 -5.55
C PRO A 62 9.10 -2.92 -5.36
N ALA A 63 9.46 -2.42 -4.18
CA ALA A 63 10.77 -1.84 -3.92
C ALA A 63 11.92 -2.87 -3.99
N SER A 64 11.59 -4.16 -4.00
CA SER A 64 12.57 -5.25 -4.08
C SER A 64 12.90 -5.59 -5.53
N ASN A 65 14.07 -5.16 -6.02
CA ASN A 65 14.89 -5.76 -7.10
C ASN A 65 14.19 -6.28 -8.38
N MET A 66 12.93 -5.94 -8.62
CA MET A 66 12.15 -6.49 -9.71
C MET A 66 12.37 -5.61 -10.94
N SER A 67 12.67 -6.27 -12.06
CA SER A 67 12.72 -5.58 -13.34
C SER A 67 11.33 -5.03 -13.69
N LYS A 68 11.27 -4.08 -14.64
CA LYS A 68 9.98 -3.57 -15.14
C LYS A 68 9.08 -4.68 -15.70
N GLU A 69 9.68 -5.73 -16.26
CA GLU A 69 8.97 -6.90 -16.79
C GLU A 69 8.43 -7.77 -15.66
N ASP A 70 9.25 -8.06 -14.64
CA ASP A 70 8.80 -8.80 -13.44
C ASP A 70 7.66 -8.07 -12.74
N HIS A 71 7.69 -6.73 -12.72
CA HIS A 71 6.61 -5.94 -12.17
C HIS A 71 5.31 -6.15 -12.93
N ARG A 72 5.32 -6.08 -14.27
CA ARG A 72 4.12 -6.33 -15.08
C ARG A 72 3.59 -7.75 -14.92
N VAL A 73 4.48 -8.74 -14.83
CA VAL A 73 4.12 -10.14 -14.60
C VAL A 73 3.48 -10.30 -13.21
N PHE A 74 4.05 -9.67 -12.18
CA PHE A 74 3.48 -9.69 -10.82
C PHE A 74 2.14 -8.96 -10.74
N GLU A 75 1.99 -7.80 -11.39
CA GLU A 75 0.70 -7.11 -11.49
C GLU A 75 -0.36 -8.03 -12.12
N GLY A 76 -0.05 -8.65 -13.26
CA GLY A 76 -0.97 -9.58 -13.93
C GLY A 76 -1.30 -10.82 -13.09
N GLN A 77 -0.32 -11.40 -12.40
CA GLN A 77 -0.54 -12.54 -11.50
C GLN A 77 -1.35 -12.16 -10.27
N PHE A 78 -1.14 -10.96 -9.72
CA PHE A 78 -1.88 -10.45 -8.57
C PHE A 78 -3.34 -10.21 -8.95
N GLU A 79 -3.60 -9.57 -10.10
CA GLU A 79 -4.94 -9.38 -10.65
C GLU A 79 -5.68 -10.71 -10.82
N GLN A 80 -4.99 -11.74 -11.34
CA GLN A 80 -5.56 -13.08 -11.51
C GLN A 80 -5.81 -13.82 -10.17
N ARG A 81 -4.94 -13.64 -9.17
CA ARG A 81 -5.08 -14.28 -7.84
C ARG A 81 -6.20 -13.68 -7.01
N ILE A 82 -6.33 -12.36 -7.04
CA ILE A 82 -7.31 -11.64 -6.24
C ILE A 82 -8.73 -11.88 -6.80
N GLY A 83 -8.84 -11.91 -8.14
CA GLY A 83 -10.06 -12.25 -8.83
C GLY A 83 -11.29 -11.42 -8.37
N PRO A 84 -12.52 -11.89 -8.67
CA PRO A 84 -13.75 -11.20 -8.28
C PRO A 84 -14.01 -11.21 -6.76
N SER A 85 -13.17 -11.86 -5.95
CA SER A 85 -13.40 -12.06 -4.52
C SER A 85 -13.29 -10.78 -3.69
N LEU A 86 -12.51 -9.79 -4.18
CA LEU A 86 -12.34 -8.47 -3.57
C LEU A 86 -13.17 -7.38 -4.23
N LEU A 87 -14.05 -7.73 -5.17
CA LEU A 87 -15.04 -6.77 -5.66
C LEU A 87 -16.03 -6.44 -4.53
N PRO A 88 -16.57 -5.20 -4.50
CA PRO A 88 -17.65 -4.85 -3.59
C PRO A 88 -18.78 -5.89 -3.71
N LYS A 89 -19.24 -6.45 -2.60
CA LYS A 89 -20.29 -7.47 -2.61
C LYS A 89 -21.69 -6.87 -2.44
N ALA A 90 -21.75 -5.70 -1.84
CA ALA A 90 -22.99 -5.00 -1.50
C ALA A 90 -22.81 -3.49 -1.68
N ASP A 91 -23.93 -2.80 -1.84
CA ASP A 91 -24.01 -1.36 -1.66
C ASP A 91 -23.67 -1.01 -0.20
N LEU A 92 -22.75 -0.08 0.00
CA LEU A 92 -22.24 0.28 1.33
C LEU A 92 -23.30 0.90 2.24
N GLU A 93 -24.33 1.54 1.68
CA GLU A 93 -25.36 2.20 2.47
C GLU A 93 -26.58 1.32 2.69
N THR A 94 -27.05 0.63 1.65
CA THR A 94 -28.25 -0.18 1.77
C THR A 94 -27.96 -1.60 2.25
N GLY A 95 -26.71 -2.05 2.15
CA GLY A 95 -26.31 -3.44 2.43
C GLY A 95 -26.85 -4.45 1.42
N GLN A 96 -27.53 -4.00 0.36
CA GLN A 96 -28.07 -4.89 -0.67
C GLN A 96 -26.94 -5.49 -1.50
N ALA A 97 -27.00 -6.79 -1.73
CA ALA A 97 -26.05 -7.49 -2.57
C ALA A 97 -26.06 -6.89 -3.98
N LEU A 98 -24.87 -6.71 -4.56
CA LEU A 98 -24.74 -6.18 -5.91
C LEU A 98 -25.07 -7.24 -6.94
N GLU A 99 -25.92 -6.89 -7.89
CA GLU A 99 -26.21 -7.73 -9.03
C GLU A 99 -25.01 -7.77 -9.99
N GLN A 100 -24.91 -8.84 -10.78
CA GLN A 100 -23.82 -9.01 -11.74
C GLN A 100 -23.70 -7.84 -12.73
N GLY A 101 -24.83 -7.26 -13.15
CA GLY A 101 -24.84 -6.09 -14.03
C GLY A 101 -24.26 -4.83 -13.37
N GLN A 102 -24.53 -4.62 -12.07
CA GLN A 102 -23.96 -3.51 -11.30
C GLN A 102 -22.46 -3.67 -11.12
N LEU A 103 -22.00 -4.91 -10.86
CA LEU A 103 -20.58 -5.24 -10.77
C LEU A 103 -19.84 -4.99 -12.09
N GLN A 104 -20.39 -5.45 -13.20
CA GLN A 104 -19.80 -5.21 -14.53
C GLN A 104 -19.75 -3.72 -14.87
N GLY A 105 -20.82 -2.99 -14.57
CA GLY A 105 -20.86 -1.54 -14.76
C GLY A 105 -19.81 -0.81 -13.91
N LEU A 106 -19.62 -1.23 -12.66
CA LEU A 106 -18.59 -0.68 -11.77
C LEU A 106 -17.17 -0.96 -12.31
N ILE A 107 -16.91 -2.16 -12.82
CA ILE A 107 -15.62 -2.53 -13.40
C ILE A 107 -15.34 -1.68 -14.64
N ALA A 108 -16.28 -1.62 -15.57
CA ALA A 108 -16.14 -0.84 -16.80
C ALA A 108 -15.92 0.66 -16.49
N TRP A 109 -16.66 1.20 -15.53
CA TRP A 109 -16.47 2.59 -15.09
C TRP A 109 -15.08 2.81 -14.47
N ALA A 110 -14.63 1.91 -13.59
CA ALA A 110 -13.33 2.01 -12.94
C ALA A 110 -12.18 1.97 -13.96
N GLU A 111 -12.27 1.11 -14.98
CA GLU A 111 -11.29 1.04 -16.07
C GLU A 111 -11.18 2.38 -16.82
N VAL A 112 -12.31 3.01 -17.15
CA VAL A 112 -12.36 4.32 -17.82
C VAL A 112 -11.65 5.39 -16.99
N VAL A 113 -11.83 5.38 -15.66
CA VAL A 113 -11.16 6.34 -14.77
C VAL A 113 -9.78 5.87 -14.30
N SER A 114 -9.25 4.79 -14.89
CA SER A 114 -7.94 4.23 -14.56
C SER A 114 -7.79 3.80 -13.09
N LEU A 115 -8.87 3.29 -12.49
CA LEU A 115 -8.91 2.69 -11.16
C LEU A 115 -8.95 1.16 -11.23
N ARG A 116 -8.72 0.52 -10.08
CA ARG A 116 -8.62 -0.93 -9.95
C ARG A 116 -9.62 -1.41 -8.88
N PRO A 117 -10.79 -1.95 -9.28
CA PRO A 117 -11.85 -2.32 -8.33
C PRO A 117 -11.45 -3.34 -7.28
N TYR A 118 -10.65 -4.33 -7.69
CA TYR A 118 -10.13 -5.39 -6.83
C TYR A 118 -9.10 -4.90 -5.79
N LEU A 119 -8.63 -3.66 -5.90
CA LEU A 119 -7.80 -3.00 -4.89
C LEU A 119 -8.63 -2.13 -3.93
N GLY A 120 -9.96 -2.22 -3.98
CA GLY A 120 -10.84 -1.40 -3.15
C GLY A 120 -10.87 0.07 -3.56
N HIS A 121 -10.41 0.43 -4.77
CA HIS A 121 -10.40 1.82 -5.24
C HIS A 121 -11.79 2.39 -5.52
N VAL A 122 -12.78 1.52 -5.67
CA VAL A 122 -14.16 1.91 -5.98
C VAL A 122 -15.15 1.15 -5.11
N ALA A 123 -16.28 1.78 -4.85
CA ALA A 123 -17.40 1.20 -4.12
C ALA A 123 -18.73 1.61 -4.75
N ILE A 124 -19.81 0.92 -4.41
CA ILE A 124 -21.18 1.36 -4.70
C ILE A 124 -21.82 1.86 -3.41
N MET A 125 -22.46 3.03 -3.49
CA MET A 125 -23.23 3.63 -2.40
C MET A 125 -24.47 4.28 -3.01
N ARG A 126 -25.67 4.03 -2.47
CA ARG A 126 -26.94 4.52 -3.05
C ARG A 126 -27.11 4.17 -4.54
N GLY A 127 -26.67 2.99 -4.96
CA GLY A 127 -26.73 2.50 -6.34
C GLY A 127 -25.80 3.22 -7.32
N LYS A 128 -24.86 4.03 -6.84
CA LYS A 128 -23.93 4.80 -7.68
C LYS A 128 -22.48 4.42 -7.38
N PRO A 129 -21.58 4.44 -8.39
CA PRO A 129 -20.17 4.19 -8.19
C PRO A 129 -19.49 5.41 -7.54
N TYR A 130 -18.60 5.15 -6.58
CA TYR A 130 -17.76 6.15 -5.91
C TYR A 130 -16.30 5.71 -5.92
N VAL A 131 -15.40 6.70 -5.91
CA VAL A 131 -13.97 6.49 -5.68
C VAL A 131 -13.73 6.50 -4.18
N THR A 132 -13.06 5.48 -3.65
CA THR A 132 -12.67 5.42 -2.24
C THR A 132 -11.47 6.32 -1.97
N ILE A 133 -11.13 6.52 -0.70
CA ILE A 133 -9.94 7.28 -0.32
C ILE A 133 -8.66 6.67 -0.90
N ASP A 134 -8.57 5.34 -0.96
CA ASP A 134 -7.44 4.61 -1.55
C ASP A 134 -7.36 4.85 -3.07
N GLY A 135 -8.50 4.78 -3.76
CA GLY A 135 -8.57 5.12 -5.19
C GLY A 135 -8.16 6.57 -5.47
N TYR A 136 -8.51 7.49 -4.57
CA TYR A 136 -8.13 8.90 -4.69
C TYR A 136 -6.62 9.12 -4.53
N TYR A 137 -6.00 8.48 -3.51
CA TYR A 137 -4.56 8.50 -3.33
C TYR A 137 -3.81 7.85 -4.51
N TYR A 138 -4.32 6.73 -5.00
CA TYR A 138 -3.78 6.04 -6.18
C TYR A 138 -3.76 6.98 -7.40
N LEU A 139 -4.87 7.66 -7.70
CA LEU A 139 -4.96 8.59 -8.83
C LEU A 139 -4.03 9.80 -8.68
N ALA A 140 -3.98 10.41 -7.51
CA ALA A 140 -3.13 11.56 -7.29
C ALA A 140 -1.66 11.22 -7.47
N ARG A 141 -1.23 10.07 -6.94
CA ARG A 141 0.14 9.60 -7.10
C ARG A 141 0.48 9.32 -8.55
N ARG A 142 -0.41 8.62 -9.27
CA ARG A 142 -0.23 8.33 -10.71
C ARG A 142 -0.14 9.59 -11.57
N ARG A 143 -0.82 10.66 -11.15
CA ARG A 143 -0.80 11.97 -11.82
C ARG A 143 0.32 12.90 -11.32
N GLY A 144 1.17 12.44 -10.40
CA GLY A 144 2.24 13.25 -9.81
C GLY A 144 1.74 14.45 -9.00
N ARG A 145 0.52 14.39 -8.47
CA ARG A 145 -0.08 15.47 -7.67
C ARG A 145 0.02 15.14 -6.19
N SER A 146 0.51 16.10 -5.41
CA SER A 146 0.41 16.07 -3.94
C SER A 146 -1.05 16.33 -3.54
N LEU A 147 -1.58 15.47 -2.67
CA LEU A 147 -2.88 15.68 -2.04
C LEU A 147 -2.68 16.07 -0.58
N SER A 148 -3.40 17.11 -0.16
CA SER A 148 -3.63 17.42 1.24
C SER A 148 -5.06 17.06 1.59
N ILE A 149 -5.25 16.11 2.51
CA ILE A 149 -6.56 15.91 3.14
C ILE A 149 -6.62 16.85 4.34
N GLY A 150 -7.47 17.87 4.24
CA GLY A 150 -7.77 18.74 5.37
C GLY A 150 -8.63 17.99 6.36
N VAL A 151 -8.10 17.68 7.53
CA VAL A 151 -8.89 17.12 8.64
C VAL A 151 -9.28 18.27 9.55
N ARG A 152 -10.57 18.44 9.78
CA ARG A 152 -11.08 19.29 10.86
C ARG A 152 -11.70 18.39 11.92
N PRO A 153 -11.43 18.62 13.22
CA PRO A 153 -12.14 17.92 14.27
C PRO A 153 -13.64 18.21 14.16
N ALA A 154 -14.47 17.18 14.38
CA ALA A 154 -15.91 17.34 14.50
C ALA A 154 -16.18 18.12 15.80
N THR A 155 -16.49 19.41 15.67
CA THR A 155 -16.98 20.27 16.76
C THR A 155 -18.48 20.15 16.89
#